data_AF-A0A7C9W2N4-F1
#
_entry.id   AF-A0A7C9W2N4-F1
#
_cell.length_a   1.000
_cell.length_b   1.000
_cell.length_c   1.000
_cell.angle_alpha   90.00
_cell.angle_beta   90.00
_cell.angle_gamma   90.00
#
_symmetry.space_group_name_H-M   'P 1'
#
loop_
_entity.id
_entity.type
_entity.pdbx_description
1 polymer ?
#
loop_
_entity_poly.entity_id
_entity_poly.type
_entity_poly.pdbx_seq_one_letter_code
_entity_poly.pdbx_strand_id
1 'polypeptide(L)'
;MDDLVEFMKERRRADEAAAQAWAARSATITAWAQKVASLLTSHQIPAGQTLYDRVGDQKVRIAAGWLVLTTRTPSGSHPGVLKDAGILLTPSGELWQYDNEWPMSARLTATIPAFRTAEGAALMARCEWILDNVIEAFADTLDRNGIDVTELEGL
;
A
#
# COMPACT_ATOMS: atom_id res chain seq x y z
N MET A 1 -26.42 -33.48 4.49
CA MET A 1 -25.11 -33.43 5.18
C MET A 1 -23.99 -33.32 4.15
N ASP A 2 -24.08 -34.05 3.03
CA ASP A 2 -23.16 -33.93 1.88
C ASP A 2 -23.10 -32.52 1.27
N ASP A 3 -24.22 -31.80 1.19
CA ASP A 3 -24.26 -30.45 0.62
C ASP A 3 -23.44 -29.41 1.41
N LEU A 4 -23.37 -29.54 2.74
CA LEU A 4 -22.58 -28.63 3.57
C LEU A 4 -21.08 -28.88 3.40
N VAL A 5 -20.69 -30.15 3.28
CA VAL A 5 -19.29 -30.53 3.09
C VAL A 5 -18.77 -30.07 1.73
N GLU A 6 -19.57 -30.22 0.68
CA GLU A 6 -19.22 -29.71 -0.65
C GLU A 6 -19.11 -28.18 -0.66
N PHE A 7 -20.08 -27.47 -0.06
CA PHE A 7 -19.99 -26.02 0.10
C PHE A 7 -18.71 -25.56 0.84
N MET A 8 -18.33 -26.24 1.92
CA MET A 8 -17.10 -25.92 2.67
C MET A 8 -15.83 -26.12 1.83
N LYS A 9 -15.77 -27.19 1.02
CA LYS A 9 -14.65 -27.46 0.11
C LYS A 9 -14.55 -26.40 -0.97
N GLU A 10 -15.67 -26.03 -1.59
CA GLU A 10 -15.72 -24.98 -2.61
C GLU A 10 -15.29 -23.64 -2.03
N ARG A 11 -15.81 -23.28 -0.85
CA ARG A 11 -15.42 -22.03 -0.17
C ARG A 11 -13.92 -21.97 0.10
N ARG A 12 -13.34 -23.08 0.58
CA ARG A 12 -11.89 -23.19 0.81
C ARG A 12 -11.08 -23.01 -0.47
N ARG A 13 -11.48 -23.66 -1.57
CA ARG A 13 -10.81 -23.50 -2.88
C ARG A 13 -10.86 -22.05 -3.36
N ALA A 14 -11.99 -21.38 -3.18
CA ALA A 14 -12.13 -19.97 -3.53
C ALA A 14 -11.22 -19.06 -2.69
N ASP A 15 -11.12 -19.31 -1.38
CA ASP A 15 -10.20 -18.57 -0.50
C ASP A 15 -8.72 -18.79 -0.89
N GLU A 16 -8.34 -20.03 -1.22
CA GLU A 16 -6.98 -20.38 -1.67
C GLU A 16 -6.64 -19.70 -3.00
N ALA A 17 -7.57 -19.69 -3.96
CA ALA A 17 -7.39 -19.01 -5.25
C ALA A 17 -7.24 -17.48 -5.08
N ALA A 18 -8.07 -16.88 -4.21
CA ALA A 18 -7.98 -15.44 -3.90
C ALA A 18 -6.64 -15.09 -3.24
N ALA A 19 -6.17 -15.92 -2.30
CA ALA A 19 -4.87 -15.72 -1.65
C ALA A 19 -3.70 -15.83 -2.64
N GLN A 20 -3.76 -16.77 -3.61
CA GLN A 20 -2.74 -16.91 -4.65
C GLN A 20 -2.74 -15.72 -5.61
N ALA A 21 -3.91 -15.27 -6.07
CA ALA A 21 -4.03 -14.10 -6.93
C ALA A 21 -3.50 -12.84 -6.23
N TRP A 22 -3.82 -12.67 -4.95
CA TRP A 22 -3.29 -11.61 -4.10
C TRP A 22 -1.77 -11.66 -4.00
N ALA A 23 -1.21 -12.82 -3.66
CA ALA A 23 0.23 -13.01 -3.50
C ALA A 23 0.98 -12.71 -4.80
N ALA A 24 0.46 -13.17 -5.96
CA ALA A 24 1.04 -12.89 -7.26
C ALA A 24 1.04 -11.38 -7.56
N ARG A 25 -0.13 -10.73 -7.41
CA ARG A 25 -0.28 -9.30 -7.68
C ARG A 25 0.60 -8.44 -6.76
N SER A 26 0.60 -8.72 -5.47
CA SER A 26 1.42 -8.00 -4.49
C SER A 26 2.92 -8.23 -4.73
N ALA A 27 3.36 -9.44 -5.07
CA ALA A 27 4.75 -9.71 -5.38
C ALA A 27 5.25 -8.91 -6.60
N THR A 28 4.46 -8.86 -7.68
CA THR A 28 4.80 -8.04 -8.85
C THR A 28 4.92 -6.56 -8.49
N ILE A 29 3.96 -6.03 -7.75
CA ILE A 29 3.99 -4.63 -7.30
C ILE A 29 5.16 -4.35 -6.36
N THR A 30 5.48 -5.26 -5.44
CA THR A 30 6.64 -5.12 -4.54
C THR A 30 7.96 -5.10 -5.31
N ALA A 31 8.11 -5.92 -6.36
CA ALA A 31 9.30 -5.88 -7.21
C ALA A 31 9.47 -4.51 -7.89
N TRP A 32 8.38 -3.94 -8.43
CA TRP A 32 8.40 -2.59 -8.99
C TRP A 32 8.72 -1.53 -7.93
N ALA A 33 8.13 -1.64 -6.74
CA ALA A 33 8.39 -0.73 -5.63
C ALA A 33 9.87 -0.70 -5.25
N GLN A 34 10.52 -1.86 -5.23
CA GLN A 34 11.96 -1.96 -4.97
C GLN A 34 12.78 -1.25 -6.06
N LYS A 35 12.47 -1.47 -7.34
CA LYS A 35 13.17 -0.79 -8.45
C LYS A 35 13.02 0.73 -8.37
N VAL A 36 11.80 1.22 -8.17
CA VAL A 36 11.51 2.66 -8.05
C VAL A 36 12.24 3.25 -6.83
N ALA A 37 12.20 2.58 -5.68
CA ALA A 37 12.93 3.01 -4.49
C ALA A 37 14.45 3.06 -4.74
N SER A 38 15.00 2.09 -5.48
CA SER A 38 16.41 2.10 -5.89
C SER A 38 16.74 3.29 -6.78
N LEU A 39 15.90 3.63 -7.77
CA LEU A 39 16.10 4.80 -8.62
C LEU A 39 16.00 6.11 -7.83
N LEU A 40 14.97 6.27 -7.01
CA LEU A 40 14.84 7.48 -6.17
C LEU A 40 16.04 7.64 -5.24
N THR A 41 16.57 6.53 -4.72
CA THR A 41 17.78 6.54 -3.87
C THR A 41 19.03 6.89 -4.68
N SER A 42 19.23 6.30 -5.87
CA SER A 42 20.43 6.54 -6.69
C SER A 42 20.48 7.99 -7.19
N HIS A 43 19.32 8.57 -7.51
CA HIS A 43 19.14 9.97 -7.87
C HIS A 43 19.10 10.91 -6.64
N GLN A 44 19.35 10.38 -5.44
CA GLN A 44 19.44 11.14 -4.18
C GLN A 44 18.15 11.92 -3.83
N ILE A 45 16.99 11.44 -4.28
CA ILE A 45 15.69 12.04 -3.95
C ILE A 45 15.40 11.78 -2.47
N PRO A 46 15.18 12.82 -1.64
CA PRO A 46 15.02 12.64 -0.19
C PRO A 46 13.68 12.01 0.18
N ALA A 47 13.73 10.93 0.97
CA ALA A 47 12.56 10.27 1.58
C ALA A 47 12.04 11.06 2.80
N GLY A 48 11.54 12.27 2.56
CA GLY A 48 11.22 13.24 3.62
C GLY A 48 9.94 12.97 4.40
N GLN A 49 9.03 12.13 3.88
CA GLN A 49 7.75 11.91 4.53
C GLN A 49 7.88 10.88 5.65
N THR A 50 7.34 11.20 6.81
CA THR A 50 7.22 10.24 7.93
C THR A 50 5.81 9.67 8.01
N LEU A 51 5.72 8.35 8.12
CA LEU A 51 4.48 7.62 8.41
C LEU A 51 4.36 7.38 9.90
N TYR A 52 3.16 7.59 10.42
CA TYR A 52 2.82 7.36 11.81
C TYR A 52 1.60 6.46 11.92
N ASP A 53 1.56 5.69 13.00
CA ASP A 53 0.43 4.82 13.34
C ASP A 53 0.07 4.96 14.82
N ARG A 54 -1.02 4.32 15.21
CA ARG A 54 -1.57 4.35 16.57
C ARG A 54 -1.28 3.04 17.31
N VAL A 55 -0.59 3.15 18.44
CA VAL A 55 -0.44 2.04 19.41
C VAL A 55 -1.08 2.50 20.72
N GLY A 56 -2.26 1.98 21.05
CA GLY A 56 -3.07 2.51 22.15
C GLY A 56 -3.52 3.94 21.84
N ASP A 57 -3.15 4.91 22.67
CA ASP A 57 -3.40 6.35 22.44
C ASP A 57 -2.16 7.12 21.97
N GLN A 58 -1.07 6.41 21.64
CA GLN A 58 0.20 7.03 21.28
C GLN A 58 0.44 7.06 19.78
N LYS A 59 0.95 8.20 19.30
CA LYS A 59 1.53 8.34 17.96
C LYS A 59 2.88 7.64 17.92
N VAL A 60 3.02 6.63 17.08
CA VAL A 60 4.29 5.93 16.89
C VAL A 60 4.75 6.13 15.45
N ARG A 61 6.02 6.51 15.27
CA ARG A 61 6.65 6.57 13.95
C ARG A 61 6.89 5.14 13.45
N ILE A 62 6.39 4.81 12.27
CA ILE A 62 6.53 3.47 11.68
C ILE A 62 7.57 3.44 10.57
N ALA A 63 7.55 4.43 9.68
CA ALA A 63 8.44 4.44 8.51
C ALA A 63 8.75 5.88 8.05
N ALA A 64 9.69 5.99 7.13
CA ALA A 64 9.87 7.18 6.30
C ALA A 64 10.00 6.78 4.83
N GLY A 65 9.63 7.68 3.93
CA GLY A 65 9.51 7.36 2.51
C GLY A 65 9.17 8.57 1.64
N TRP A 66 8.89 8.27 0.37
CA TRP A 66 8.34 9.21 -0.59
C TRP A 66 6.83 9.03 -0.68
N LEU A 67 6.10 10.13 -0.76
CA LEU A 67 4.69 10.09 -1.16
C LEU A 67 4.62 9.96 -2.67
N VAL A 68 4.49 8.72 -3.15
CA VAL A 68 4.38 8.45 -4.59
C VAL A 68 3.00 8.85 -5.12
N LEU A 69 1.98 8.77 -4.26
CA LEU A 69 0.65 9.30 -4.52
C LEU A 69 0.20 10.15 -3.33
N THR A 70 -0.43 11.29 -3.59
CA THR A 70 -1.04 12.13 -2.56
C THR A 70 -2.33 12.72 -3.08
N THR A 71 -3.38 12.61 -2.29
CA THR A 71 -4.68 13.22 -2.51
C THR A 71 -5.14 13.94 -1.26
N ARG A 72 -5.96 14.97 -1.44
CA ARG A 72 -6.60 15.68 -0.34
C ARG A 72 -7.98 15.10 -0.09
N THR A 73 -8.21 14.63 1.13
CA THR A 73 -9.50 14.07 1.54
C THR A 73 -10.07 14.86 2.72
N PRO A 74 -11.40 14.85 2.93
CA PRO A 74 -11.97 15.46 4.12
C PRO A 74 -11.40 14.85 5.40
N SER A 75 -11.08 15.71 6.35
CA SER A 75 -10.65 15.32 7.69
C SER A 75 -11.76 14.65 8.48
N GLY A 76 -11.44 13.54 9.13
CA GLY A 76 -12.35 12.88 10.09
C GLY A 76 -12.29 13.54 11.47
N SER A 77 -11.15 14.12 11.82
CA SER A 77 -10.88 14.69 13.15
C SER A 77 -11.20 16.19 13.24
N HIS A 78 -11.23 16.89 12.11
CA HIS A 78 -11.41 18.34 12.01
C HIS A 78 -12.38 18.69 10.86
N PRO A 79 -13.69 18.75 11.11
CA PRO A 79 -14.68 19.05 10.07
C PRO A 79 -14.36 20.34 9.31
N GLY A 80 -14.41 20.29 7.98
CA GLY A 80 -14.10 21.43 7.08
C GLY A 80 -12.62 21.58 6.73
N VAL A 81 -11.73 20.76 7.28
CA VAL A 81 -10.31 20.70 6.94
C VAL A 81 -10.05 19.57 5.95
N LEU A 82 -9.13 19.78 5.02
CA LEU A 82 -8.60 18.73 4.15
C LEU A 82 -7.31 18.16 4.73
N LYS A 83 -7.13 16.85 4.58
CA LYS A 83 -5.97 16.09 5.02
C LYS A 83 -5.31 15.36 3.86
N ASP A 84 -4.04 15.02 4.03
CA ASP A 84 -3.29 14.29 3.01
C ASP A 84 -3.42 12.78 3.27
N ALA A 85 -3.86 12.07 2.24
CA ALA A 85 -3.86 10.62 2.18
C ALA A 85 -3.19 10.17 0.89
N GLY A 86 -2.58 8.99 0.87
CA GLY A 86 -1.68 8.64 -0.21
C GLY A 86 -1.09 7.25 -0.14
N ILE A 87 -0.08 7.04 -0.97
CA ILE A 87 0.78 5.86 -0.95
C ILE A 87 2.17 6.33 -0.57
N LEU A 88 2.73 5.74 0.47
CA LEU A 88 4.12 5.95 0.88
C LEU A 88 4.97 4.77 0.42
N LEU A 89 6.03 5.05 -0.32
CA LEU A 89 7.08 4.12 -0.70
C LEU A 89 8.29 4.33 0.22
N THR A 90 8.71 3.29 0.94
CA THR A 90 9.93 3.37 1.77
C THR A 90 11.19 3.13 0.92
N PRO A 91 12.39 3.53 1.40
CA PRO A 91 13.65 3.18 0.74
C PRO A 91 13.90 1.66 0.61
N SER A 92 13.26 0.83 1.43
CA SER A 92 13.34 -0.64 1.33
C SER A 92 12.33 -1.25 0.33
N GLY A 93 11.55 -0.42 -0.37
CA GLY A 93 10.54 -0.88 -1.32
C GLY A 93 9.22 -1.33 -0.67
N GLU A 94 8.96 -0.94 0.58
CA GLU A 94 7.68 -1.21 1.22
C GLU A 94 6.63 -0.19 0.78
N LEU A 95 5.41 -0.65 0.56
CA LEU A 95 4.27 0.19 0.23
C LEU A 95 3.30 0.25 1.39
N TRP A 96 2.97 1.48 1.76
CA TRP A 96 2.08 1.79 2.86
C TRP A 96 0.97 2.71 2.40
N GLN A 97 -0.25 2.45 2.86
CA GLN A 97 -1.31 3.45 2.83
C GLN A 97 -0.92 4.54 3.82
N TYR A 98 -0.84 5.76 3.32
CA TYR A 98 -0.47 6.95 4.07
C TYR A 98 -1.71 7.78 4.37
N ASP A 99 -1.80 8.26 5.60
CA ASP A 99 -2.82 9.20 6.03
C ASP A 99 -2.26 10.03 7.19
N ASN A 100 -2.21 11.35 7.00
CA ASN A 100 -1.55 12.25 7.95
C ASN A 100 -2.35 12.48 9.26
N GLU A 101 -3.59 12.00 9.34
CA GLU A 101 -4.47 12.12 10.52
C GLU A 101 -4.46 10.92 11.47
N TRP A 102 -3.56 9.96 11.25
CA TRP A 102 -3.40 8.77 12.11
C TRP A 102 -4.60 7.82 12.17
N PRO A 103 -5.16 7.34 11.06
CA PRO A 103 -5.79 6.03 11.09
C PRO A 103 -4.73 4.93 10.98
N MET A 104 -5.15 3.73 11.34
CA MET A 104 -4.41 2.49 11.16
C MET A 104 -3.73 2.44 9.78
N SER A 105 -2.40 2.44 9.78
CA SER A 105 -1.62 2.34 8.54
C SER A 105 -1.74 0.92 7.98
N ALA A 106 -1.86 0.79 6.66
CA ALA A 106 -1.93 -0.52 6.01
C ALA A 106 -0.67 -0.75 5.18
N ARG A 107 0.11 -1.76 5.53
CA ARG A 107 1.24 -2.23 4.73
C ARG A 107 0.75 -3.23 3.69
N LEU A 108 1.14 -3.05 2.43
CA LEU A 108 0.96 -4.10 1.42
C LEU A 108 1.89 -5.28 1.75
N THR A 109 1.32 -6.48 1.88
CA THR A 109 2.08 -7.72 2.10
C THR A 109 1.56 -8.82 1.18
N ALA A 110 2.35 -9.89 1.04
CA ALA A 110 1.94 -11.08 0.28
C ALA A 110 0.78 -11.84 0.93
N THR A 111 0.50 -11.59 2.20
CA THR A 111 -0.62 -12.20 2.92
C THR A 111 -1.86 -11.34 2.74
N ILE A 112 -2.93 -11.94 2.21
CA ILE A 112 -4.23 -11.27 2.10
C ILE A 112 -4.76 -10.94 3.52
N PRO A 113 -5.21 -9.70 3.78
CA PRO A 113 -5.80 -9.35 5.07
C PRO A 113 -7.03 -10.22 5.39
N ALA A 114 -7.28 -10.45 6.68
CA ALA A 114 -8.41 -11.25 7.16
C ALA A 114 -9.76 -10.52 6.99
N PHE A 115 -10.23 -10.38 5.74
CA PHE A 115 -11.37 -9.54 5.33
C PHE A 115 -12.74 -9.92 5.89
N ARG A 116 -12.83 -10.97 6.71
CA ARG A 116 -14.08 -11.42 7.33
C ARG A 116 -14.48 -10.60 8.55
N THR A 117 -13.58 -9.74 9.05
CA THR A 117 -13.89 -8.74 10.08
C THR A 117 -13.99 -7.36 9.43
N ALA A 118 -14.70 -6.42 10.07
CA ALA A 118 -14.79 -5.04 9.57
C ALA A 118 -13.40 -4.38 9.45
N GLU A 119 -12.53 -4.63 10.42
CA GLU A 119 -11.13 -4.15 10.41
C GLU A 119 -10.33 -4.77 9.27
N GLY A 120 -10.45 -6.09 9.06
CA GLY A 120 -9.76 -6.77 7.98
C GLY A 120 -10.26 -6.36 6.61
N ALA A 121 -11.57 -6.09 6.45
CA ALA A 121 -12.14 -5.57 5.21
C ALA A 121 -11.63 -4.16 4.91
N ALA A 122 -11.50 -3.31 5.94
CA ALA A 122 -10.92 -1.98 5.80
C ALA A 122 -9.43 -2.04 5.42
N LEU A 123 -8.65 -2.94 6.02
CA LEU A 123 -7.25 -3.17 5.66
C LEU A 123 -7.11 -3.69 4.23
N MET A 124 -7.98 -4.63 3.82
CA MET A 124 -8.01 -5.15 2.45
C MET A 124 -8.29 -4.02 1.45
N ALA A 125 -9.33 -3.22 1.66
CA ALA A 125 -9.68 -2.11 0.78
C ALA A 125 -8.55 -1.08 0.63
N ARG A 126 -7.82 -0.78 1.72
CA ARG A 126 -6.64 0.10 1.67
C ARG A 126 -5.51 -0.48 0.82
N CYS A 127 -5.24 -1.77 0.99
CA CYS A 127 -4.22 -2.47 0.21
C CYS A 127 -4.62 -2.65 -1.27
N GLU A 128 -5.90 -2.90 -1.56
CA GLU A 128 -6.42 -2.93 -2.93
C GLU A 128 -6.27 -1.57 -3.60
N TRP A 129 -6.58 -0.48 -2.89
CA TRP A 129 -6.35 0.87 -3.41
C TRP A 129 -4.88 1.13 -3.73
N ILE A 130 -3.92 0.66 -2.91
CA ILE A 130 -2.50 0.70 -3.27
C ILE A 130 -2.28 -0.06 -4.60
N LEU A 131 -2.72 -1.31 -4.66
CA LEU A 131 -2.50 -2.16 -5.83
C LEU A 131 -3.11 -1.60 -7.13
N ASP A 132 -4.23 -0.87 -7.02
CA ASP A 132 -4.94 -0.28 -8.16
C ASP A 132 -4.29 1.01 -8.67
N ASN A 133 -3.61 1.78 -7.80
CA ASN A 133 -3.14 3.13 -8.14
C ASN A 133 -1.61 3.25 -8.22
N VAL A 134 -0.85 2.30 -7.66
CA VAL A 134 0.58 2.51 -7.40
C VAL A 134 1.45 2.52 -8.66
N ILE A 135 1.07 1.81 -9.73
CA ILE A 135 1.86 1.77 -10.97
C ILE A 135 1.89 3.14 -11.65
N GLU A 136 0.72 3.78 -11.80
CA GLU A 136 0.63 5.14 -12.34
C GLU A 136 1.36 6.13 -11.43
N ALA A 137 1.18 6.00 -10.11
CA ALA A 137 1.86 6.83 -9.13
C ALA A 137 3.40 6.70 -9.19
N PHE A 138 3.94 5.53 -9.53
CA PHE A 138 5.37 5.35 -9.74
C PHE A 138 5.86 6.11 -10.97
N ALA A 139 5.18 5.98 -12.11
CA ALA A 139 5.53 6.69 -13.33
C ALA A 139 5.51 8.22 -13.10
N ASP A 140 4.43 8.72 -12.49
CA ASP A 140 4.30 10.14 -12.14
C ASP A 140 5.39 10.60 -11.16
N THR A 141 5.82 9.74 -10.25
CA THR A 141 6.89 10.08 -9.30
C THR A 141 8.23 10.17 -9.99
N LEU A 142 8.56 9.25 -10.89
CA LEU A 142 9.80 9.30 -11.66
C LEU A 142 9.82 10.53 -12.56
N ASP A 143 8.75 10.79 -13.29
CA ASP A 143 8.61 11.96 -14.17
C ASP A 143 8.76 13.29 -13.42
N ARG A 144 8.08 13.44 -12.28
CA ARG A 144 8.21 14.64 -11.42
C ARG A 144 9.63 14.90 -10.92
N ASN A 145 10.48 13.88 -10.84
CA ASN A 145 11.88 14.00 -10.43
C ASN A 145 12.84 13.99 -11.64
N GLY A 146 12.33 13.99 -12.87
CA GLY A 146 13.14 13.96 -14.08
C GLY A 146 13.92 12.66 -14.30
N ILE A 147 13.42 11.54 -13.76
CA ILE A 147 14.01 10.20 -13.91
C ILE A 147 13.30 9.50 -15.07
N ASP A 148 14.07 8.97 -16.02
CA ASP A 148 13.49 8.28 -17.17
C ASP A 148 12.96 6.90 -16.72
N VAL A 149 11.71 6.58 -17.06
CA VAL A 149 11.08 5.30 -16.72
C VAL A 149 11.82 4.10 -17.30
N THR A 150 12.55 4.29 -18.42
CA THR A 150 13.37 3.24 -19.05
C THR A 150 14.54 2.82 -18.18
N GLU A 151 14.97 3.63 -17.21
CA GLU A 151 16.00 3.25 -16.23
C GLU A 151 15.57 2.03 -15.38
N LEU A 152 14.27 1.78 -15.25
CA LEU A 152 13.75 0.59 -14.57
C LEU A 152 14.10 -0.73 -15.29
N GLU A 153 14.42 -0.68 -16.59
CA GLU A 153 14.85 -1.85 -17.37
C GLU A 153 16.27 -2.30 -16.99
N GLY A 154 17.08 -1.38 -16.44
CA GLY A 154 18.46 -1.63 -16.00
C GLY A 154 18.59 -2.21 -14.59
N LEU A 155 17.48 -2.39 -13.87
CA LEU A 155 17.40 -2.96 -12.52
C LEU A 155 16.75 -4.35 -12.54
#